data_AF-A0A7X8X2K9-F1
#
_entry.id   AF-A0A7X8X2K9-F1
#
_cell.length_a   1.000
_cell.length_b   1.000
_cell.length_c   1.000
_cell.angle_alpha   90.00
_cell.angle_beta   90.00
_cell.angle_gamma   90.00
#
_symmetry.space_group_name_H-M   'P 1'
#
loop_
_entity.id
_entity.type
_entity.pdbx_description
1 polymer ?
#
loop_
_entity_poly.entity_id
_entity_poly.type
_entity_poly.pdbx_seq_one_letter_code
_entity_poly.pdbx_strand_id
1 'polypeptide(L)' 'LSIPGVEAEVLRAEKVTVEAQNRNGEKFTISGKGLLARALQHEIDHLNGILFIDKQVSK' A
#
# COMPACT_ATOMS: atom_id res chain seq x y z
N LEU A 1 7.94 0.25 -8.53
CA LEU A 1 8.11 0.35 -10.00
C LEU A 1 8.43 1.78 -10.44
N SER A 2 7.73 2.78 -9.89
CA SER A 2 7.88 4.19 -10.27
C SER A 2 9.23 4.83 -9.90
N ILE A 3 9.99 4.24 -8.98
CA ILE A 3 11.30 4.74 -8.56
C ILE A 3 12.31 3.59 -8.66
N PRO A 4 12.97 3.41 -9.82
CA PRO A 4 13.91 2.31 -10.02
C PRO A 4 15.19 2.53 -9.19
N GLY A 5 15.71 1.44 -8.61
CA GLY A 5 16.98 1.45 -7.87
C GLY A 5 16.94 2.08 -6.47
N VAL A 6 15.75 2.45 -5.97
CA VAL A 6 15.59 3.04 -4.64
C VAL A 6 14.83 2.09 -3.73
N GLU A 7 15.40 1.86 -2.56
CA GLU A 7 14.78 1.13 -1.45
C GLU A 7 14.79 2.03 -0.22
N ALA A 8 13.73 1.94 0.59
CA ALA A 8 13.64 2.67 1.85
C ALA A 8 12.88 1.86 2.90
N GLU A 9 13.26 2.05 4.16
CA GLU A 9 12.53 1.52 5.30
C GLU A 9 11.30 2.40 5.56
N VAL A 10 10.13 1.77 5.59
CA VAL A 10 8.83 2.44 5.74
C VAL A 10 7.99 1.67 6.73
N LEU A 11 7.49 2.34 7.77
CA LEU A 11 6.55 1.75 8.71
C LEU A 11 5.19 1.53 8.04
N ARG A 12 4.63 0.34 8.24
CA ARG A 12 3.32 -0.08 7.72
C ARG A 12 2.58 -0.86 8.78
N ALA A 13 1.25 -0.86 8.72
CA ALA A 13 0.46 -1.71 9.58
C ALA A 13 0.70 -3.19 9.22
N GLU A 14 0.89 -4.03 10.23
CA GLU A 14 1.16 -5.47 10.05
C GLU A 14 -0.08 -6.23 9.55
N LYS A 15 -1.29 -5.74 9.84
CA LYS A 15 -2.58 -6.28 9.39
C LYS A 15 -3.51 -5.15 8.98
N VAL A 16 -4.22 -5.33 7.87
CA VAL A 16 -5.22 -4.38 7.36
C VAL A 16 -6.45 -5.11 6.85
N THR A 17 -7.58 -4.41 6.84
CA THR A 17 -8.80 -4.81 6.15
C THR A 17 -9.16 -3.67 5.19
N VAL A 18 -9.31 -3.98 3.90
CA VAL A 18 -9.59 -3.01 2.83
C VAL A 18 -10.92 -3.35 2.20
N GLU A 19 -11.77 -2.35 2.02
CA GLU A 19 -12.95 -2.43 1.16
C GLU A 19 -12.63 -1.86 -0.21
N ALA A 20 -13.03 -2.57 -1.26
CA ALA A 20 -12.78 -2.18 -2.65
C ALA A 20 -13.94 -2.59 -3.56
N GLN A 21 -13.87 -2.15 -4.81
CA GLN A 21 -14.75 -2.61 -5.88
C GLN A 21 -13.96 -3.38 -6.92
N ASN A 22 -14.54 -4.45 -7.45
CA ASN A 22 -13.96 -5.14 -8.60
C ASN A 22 -14.25 -4.37 -9.90
N ARG A 23 -13.84 -4.91 -11.05
CA ARG A 23 -14.03 -4.25 -12.35
C ARG A 23 -15.49 -4.04 -12.76
N ASN A 24 -16.43 -4.76 -12.14
CA ASN A 24 -17.86 -4.62 -12.35
C ASN A 24 -18.51 -3.64 -11.35
N GLY A 25 -17.72 -3.02 -10.46
CA GLY A 25 -18.22 -2.15 -9.40
C GLY A 25 -18.74 -2.90 -8.16
N GLU A 26 -18.64 -4.22 -8.12
CA GLU A 26 -19.15 -5.02 -7.00
C GLU A 26 -18.21 -4.87 -5.80
N LYS A 27 -18.79 -4.55 -4.63
CA LYS A 27 -18.03 -4.36 -3.39
C LYS A 27 -17.53 -5.69 -2.85
N PHE A 28 -16.30 -5.68 -2.35
CA PHE A 28 -15.71 -6.80 -1.64
C PHE A 28 -14.70 -6.32 -0.59
N THR A 29 -14.35 -7.21 0.33
CA THR A 29 -13.43 -6.93 1.43
C THR A 29 -12.24 -7.89 1.37
N ILE A 30 -11.03 -7.34 1.54
CA ILE A 30 -9.79 -8.10 1.61
C ILE A 30 -9.14 -7.87 2.97
N SER A 31 -8.87 -8.93 3.71
CA SER A 31 -8.02 -8.88 4.91
C SER A 31 -6.64 -9.42 4.58
N GLY A 32 -5.60 -8.65 4.90
CA GLY A 32 -4.21 -9.02 4.63
C GLY A 32 -3.31 -8.82 5.84
N LYS A 33 -2.20 -9.55 5.89
CA LYS A 33 -1.12 -9.38 6.87
C LYS A 33 0.25 -9.44 6.19
N GLY A 34 1.30 -8.96 6.87
CA GLY A 34 2.67 -8.97 6.36
C GLY A 34 2.79 -8.32 4.97
N LEU A 35 3.33 -9.07 4.00
CA LEU A 35 3.55 -8.57 2.64
C LEU A 35 2.27 -8.11 1.94
N LEU A 36 1.14 -8.82 2.11
CA LEU A 36 -0.12 -8.41 1.48
C LEU A 36 -0.63 -7.09 2.08
N ALA A 37 -0.54 -6.94 3.41
CA ALA A 37 -0.90 -5.69 4.06
C ALA A 37 -0.01 -4.54 3.58
N ARG A 38 1.30 -4.77 3.46
CA ARG A 38 2.25 -3.77 2.95
C ARG A 38 1.93 -3.37 1.50
N ALA A 39 1.68 -4.33 0.63
CA ALA A 39 1.35 -4.08 -0.77
C ALA A 39 0.05 -3.28 -0.91
N LEU A 40 -1.02 -3.68 -0.21
CA LEU A 40 -2.29 -2.93 -0.23
C LEU A 40 -2.09 -1.47 0.19
N GLN A 41 -1.38 -1.23 1.30
CA GLN A 41 -1.10 0.13 1.76
C GLN A 41 -0.22 0.93 0.78
N HIS A 42 0.76 0.29 0.12
CA HIS A 42 1.61 0.95 -0.87
C HIS A 42 0.82 1.39 -2.10
N GLU A 43 0.00 0.51 -2.67
CA GLU A 43 -0.75 0.82 -3.88
C GLU A 43 -1.90 1.81 -3.61
N ILE A 44 -2.51 1.77 -2.42
CA ILE A 44 -3.52 2.76 -2.01
C ILE A 44 -2.89 4.15 -1.82
N ASP A 45 -1.65 4.24 -1.33
CA ASP A 45 -0.95 5.53 -1.23
C ASP A 45 -0.79 6.19 -2.60
N HIS A 46 -0.51 5.42 -3.67
CA HIS A 46 -0.43 5.97 -5.04
C HIS A 46 -1.73 6.61 -5.49
N LEU A 47 -2.90 6.08 -5.08
CA LEU A 47 -4.20 6.68 -5.38
C LEU A 47 -4.38 8.07 -4.75
N ASN A 48 -3.60 8.36 -3.71
CA ASN A 48 -3.57 9.64 -3.02
C ASN A 48 -2.34 10.49 -3.41
N GLY A 49 -1.58 10.06 -4.42
CA GLY A 49 -0.37 10.76 -4.86
C GLY A 49 0.81 10.67 -3.89
N ILE A 50 0.80 9.70 -2.98
CA ILE A 50 1.86 9.52 -1.97
C ILE A 50 2.81 8.40 -2.43
N LEU A 51 4.12 8.69 -2.44
CA LEU A 51 5.15 7.71 -2.73
C LEU A 51 5.77 7.18 -1.43
N PHE A 52 6.39 5.99 -1.51
CA PHE A 52 6.99 5.37 -0.32
C PHE A 52 8.14 6.20 0.27
N ILE A 53 8.84 6.97 -0.56
CA ILE A 53 9.92 7.88 -0.14
C ILE A 53 9.41 9.04 0.73
N ASP A 54 8.12 9.40 0.63
CA ASP A 54 7.51 10.42 1.48
C ASP A 54 7.29 9.94 2.92
N LYS A 55 7.33 8.61 3.13
CA LYS A 55 7.07 7.93 4.40
C LYS A 55 8.31 7.20 4.96
N GLN A 56 9.50 7.46 4.43
CA GLN A 56 10.72 6.83 4.89
C GLN A 56 11.04 7.22 6.35
N VAL A 57 11.51 6.25 7.14
CA VAL A 57 11.80 6.43 8.58
C VAL A 57 13.07 7.24 8.80
N SER A 58 14.06 7.04 7.93
CA SER A 58 15.33 7.76 7.97
C SER A 58 15.28 8.92 6.97
N LYS A 59 15.40 10.15 7.48
CA LYS A 59 15.56 11.35 6.65
C LYS A 59 17.04 11.66 6.43
#